data_AF-A0A9J7MB31-F1
#
_entry.id   AF-A0A9J7MB31-F1
#
_cell.length_a   1.000
_cell.length_b   1.000
_cell.length_c   1.000
_cell.angle_alpha   90.00
_cell.angle_beta   90.00
_cell.angle_gamma   90.00
#
_symmetry.space_group_name_H-M   'P 1'
#
loop_
_entity.id
_entity.type
_entity.pdbx_description
1 polymer ?
#
loop_
_entity_poly.entity_id
_entity_poly.type
_entity_poly.pdbx_seq_one_letter_code
_entity_poly.pdbx_strand_id
1 'polypeptide(L)'
;MAQGTSTAPQVHASTQNALEPFLILAKGAKGSAAVALIQQVTEAPSVYVFGDLLDLPNIQELSDGANAKWWNLLNLFAYGTYADYKANTDNFPELSAAQVKKLKHLTVVSLAAKCKCIPYSTLLQELDMKNLRELEDLIIETVYADIIGGKLDQKNQQLEVDYAIGRDIRPEAIEEIVNTLQEWCNGCEQVLAGIETQISRANGYKEQQIKNKQQIEAEVANLKKTIKASQDVDQHMQADSQEPTHAPQEKPARKSSKVKGLRGSGGKFWQKSN
;
A
#
# COMPACT_ATOMS: atom_id res chain seq x y z
N MET A 1 23.21 -20.09 7.16
CA MET A 1 23.03 -18.67 7.52
C MET A 1 23.34 -17.84 6.30
N ALA A 2 22.33 -17.54 5.48
CA ALA A 2 22.47 -16.67 4.33
C ALA A 2 22.09 -15.25 4.77
N GLN A 3 23.08 -14.35 4.84
CA GLN A 3 22.83 -12.94 5.09
C GLN A 3 22.33 -12.32 3.77
N GLY A 4 21.04 -12.03 3.72
CA GLY A 4 20.45 -11.21 2.67
C GLY A 4 20.78 -9.75 2.96
N THR A 5 21.77 -9.19 2.27
CA THR A 5 22.02 -7.76 2.25
C THR A 5 20.93 -7.11 1.40
N SER A 6 20.00 -6.41 2.07
CA SER A 6 19.04 -5.52 1.44
C SER A 6 19.78 -4.32 0.86
N THR A 7 19.95 -4.29 -0.45
CA THR A 7 20.48 -3.14 -1.17
C THR A 7 19.36 -2.13 -1.35
N ALA A 8 19.35 -1.07 -0.55
CA ALA A 8 18.49 0.09 -0.77
C ALA A 8 18.89 0.79 -2.10
N PRO A 9 17.93 1.31 -2.88
CA PRO A 9 18.23 1.94 -4.16
C PRO A 9 18.99 3.27 -3.97
N GLN A 10 20.10 3.44 -4.71
CA GLN A 10 20.96 4.63 -4.73
C GLN A 10 20.34 5.85 -5.44
N VAL A 11 19.03 6.08 -5.29
CA VAL A 11 18.27 7.05 -6.11
C VAL A 11 18.54 8.53 -5.77
N HIS A 12 19.00 8.85 -4.56
CA HIS A 12 19.18 10.25 -4.16
C HIS A 12 20.56 10.86 -4.48
N ALA A 13 21.59 10.03 -4.75
CA ALA A 13 22.95 10.52 -4.94
C ALA A 13 23.17 11.16 -6.32
N SER A 14 22.45 10.71 -7.35
CA SER A 14 22.72 11.09 -8.75
C SER A 14 22.24 12.50 -9.09
N THR A 15 21.10 12.94 -8.56
CA THR A 15 20.51 14.25 -8.82
C THR A 15 21.15 15.37 -7.99
N GLN A 16 21.52 15.11 -6.73
CA GLN A 16 22.24 16.06 -5.88
C GLN A 16 23.63 16.40 -6.43
N ASN A 17 24.36 15.38 -6.94
CA ASN A 17 25.67 15.58 -7.56
C ASN A 17 25.62 16.48 -8.82
N ALA A 18 24.48 16.51 -9.53
CA ALA A 18 24.31 17.35 -10.71
C ALA A 18 23.97 18.81 -10.37
N LEU A 19 23.38 19.07 -9.20
CA LEU A 19 22.97 20.40 -8.74
C LEU A 19 24.10 21.18 -8.06
N GLU A 20 25.00 20.50 -7.35
CA GLU A 20 26.11 21.14 -6.62
C GLU A 20 26.93 22.13 -7.46
N PRO A 21 27.35 21.80 -8.70
CA PRO A 21 28.11 22.75 -9.53
C PRO A 21 27.32 24.02 -9.82
N PHE A 22 26.02 23.90 -10.06
CA PHE A 22 25.15 25.05 -10.33
C PHE A 22 24.91 25.89 -9.08
N LEU A 23 24.78 25.27 -7.91
CA LEU A 23 24.66 25.98 -6.63
C LEU A 23 25.93 26.79 -6.29
N ILE A 24 27.12 26.24 -6.58
CA ILE A 24 28.38 26.97 -6.41
C ILE A 24 28.43 28.20 -7.33
N LEU A 25 28.05 28.03 -8.59
CA LEU A 25 27.98 29.15 -9.55
C LEU A 25 26.93 30.19 -9.15
N ALA A 26 25.78 29.75 -8.65
CA ALA A 26 24.68 30.61 -8.19
C ALA A 26 25.08 31.55 -7.06
N LYS A 27 25.98 31.11 -6.16
CA LYS A 27 26.48 31.94 -5.04
C LYS A 27 27.27 33.17 -5.50
N GLY A 28 27.92 33.10 -6.65
CA GLY A 28 28.69 34.20 -7.24
C GLY A 28 27.97 34.93 -8.39
N ALA A 29 26.92 34.34 -8.96
CA ALA A 29 26.22 34.90 -10.12
C ALA A 29 25.21 35.99 -9.70
N LYS A 30 25.26 37.15 -10.37
CA LYS A 30 24.30 38.25 -10.20
C LYS A 30 23.78 38.73 -11.56
N GLY A 31 22.53 39.20 -11.60
CA GLY A 31 21.93 39.79 -12.80
C GLY A 31 21.97 38.87 -14.02
N SER A 32 22.67 39.28 -15.08
CA SER A 32 22.78 38.52 -16.34
C SER A 32 23.43 37.15 -16.18
N ALA A 33 24.39 37.00 -15.26
CA ALA A 33 25.02 35.70 -14.99
C ALA A 33 24.02 34.72 -14.34
N ALA A 34 23.11 35.23 -13.51
CA ALA A 34 22.08 34.41 -12.88
C ALA A 34 20.99 34.01 -13.90
N VAL A 35 20.68 34.88 -14.87
CA VAL A 35 19.81 34.53 -16.01
C VAL A 35 20.42 33.39 -16.84
N ALA A 36 21.71 33.49 -17.20
CA ALA A 36 22.40 32.45 -17.95
C ALA A 36 22.44 31.12 -17.17
N LEU A 37 22.60 31.19 -15.85
CA LEU A 37 22.54 30.03 -14.98
C LEU A 37 21.14 29.38 -14.99
N ILE A 38 20.06 30.16 -14.84
CA ILE A 38 18.69 29.65 -14.91
C ILE A 38 18.45 28.94 -16.25
N GLN A 39 18.92 29.51 -17.36
CA GLN A 39 18.82 28.88 -18.66
C GLN A 39 19.56 27.53 -18.71
N GLN A 40 20.80 27.46 -18.20
CA GLN A 40 21.58 26.22 -18.16
C GLN A 40 20.95 25.14 -17.26
N VAL A 41 20.47 25.51 -16.07
CA VAL A 41 19.86 24.55 -15.12
C VAL A 41 18.52 24.05 -15.65
N THR A 42 17.72 24.91 -16.26
CA THR A 42 16.43 24.51 -16.87
C THR A 42 16.63 23.60 -18.08
N GLU A 43 17.75 23.70 -18.81
CA GLU A 43 18.10 22.78 -19.90
C GLU A 43 18.79 21.48 -19.43
N ALA A 44 19.37 21.46 -18.24
CA ALA A 44 20.11 20.29 -17.74
C ALA A 44 19.19 19.05 -17.56
N PRO A 45 19.48 17.91 -18.20
CA PRO A 45 18.56 16.77 -18.29
C PRO A 45 18.38 15.98 -16.99
N SER A 46 19.24 16.17 -15.98
CA SER A 46 19.22 15.43 -14.71
C SER A 46 18.81 16.27 -13.51
N VAL A 47 18.47 17.55 -13.70
CA VAL A 47 18.15 18.48 -12.61
C VAL A 47 16.65 18.75 -12.59
N TYR A 48 15.90 18.10 -11.70
CA TYR A 48 14.43 18.27 -11.59
C TYR A 48 13.99 18.97 -10.30
N VAL A 49 14.96 19.35 -9.46
CA VAL A 49 14.76 20.03 -8.18
C VAL A 49 15.41 21.41 -8.28
N PHE A 50 14.67 22.45 -7.92
CA PHE A 50 15.06 23.85 -8.10
C PHE A 50 14.88 24.69 -6.82
N GLY A 51 14.36 24.11 -5.74
CA GLY A 51 14.11 24.79 -4.47
C GLY A 51 15.38 25.39 -3.87
N ASP A 52 16.47 24.62 -3.84
CA ASP A 52 17.76 25.10 -3.34
C ASP A 52 18.30 26.30 -4.13
N LEU A 53 17.99 26.40 -5.43
CA LEU A 53 18.33 27.56 -6.24
C LEU A 53 17.40 28.73 -5.96
N LEU A 54 16.10 28.47 -5.78
CA LEU A 54 15.11 29.51 -5.50
C LEU A 54 15.30 30.18 -4.12
N ASP A 55 15.86 29.46 -3.15
CA ASP A 55 16.17 29.96 -1.81
C ASP A 55 17.43 30.86 -1.77
N LEU A 56 18.23 30.89 -2.85
CA LEU A 56 19.41 31.74 -2.87
C LEU A 56 19.03 33.23 -3.02
N PRO A 57 19.59 34.13 -2.19
CA PRO A 57 19.24 35.55 -2.23
C PRO A 57 19.56 36.19 -3.59
N ASN A 58 20.64 35.76 -4.25
CA ASN A 58 21.03 36.25 -5.58
C ASN A 58 19.96 35.96 -6.65
N ILE A 59 19.20 34.88 -6.50
CA ILE A 59 18.13 34.49 -7.41
C ILE A 59 16.83 35.20 -7.00
N GLN A 60 16.57 35.36 -5.70
CA GLN A 60 15.43 36.12 -5.21
C GLN A 60 15.49 37.60 -5.62
N GLU A 61 16.68 38.21 -5.66
CA GLU A 61 16.87 39.59 -6.15
C GLU A 61 16.42 39.79 -7.61
N LEU A 62 16.31 38.71 -8.41
CA LEU A 62 15.84 38.80 -9.79
C LEU A 62 14.33 39.01 -9.92
N SER A 63 13.56 38.76 -8.86
CA SER A 63 12.09 38.89 -8.87
C SER A 63 11.64 40.34 -9.05
N ASP A 64 12.36 41.30 -8.47
CA ASP A 64 12.04 42.73 -8.51
C ASP A 64 12.70 43.47 -9.69
N GLY A 65 13.49 42.77 -10.50
CA GLY A 65 14.30 43.35 -11.57
C GLY A 65 13.69 43.23 -12.97
N ALA A 66 14.40 43.78 -13.97
CA ALA A 66 14.07 43.61 -15.40
C ALA A 66 14.06 42.13 -15.87
N ASN A 67 14.63 41.23 -15.06
CA ASN A 67 14.72 39.80 -15.32
C ASN A 67 13.65 38.98 -14.57
N ALA A 68 12.59 39.61 -14.04
CA ALA A 68 11.51 38.95 -13.31
C ALA A 68 10.89 37.76 -14.08
N LYS A 69 10.88 37.82 -15.43
CA LYS A 69 10.42 36.71 -16.27
C LYS A 69 11.20 35.40 -16.06
N TRP A 70 12.51 35.49 -15.82
CA TRP A 70 13.37 34.32 -15.58
C TRP A 70 13.18 33.75 -14.17
N TRP A 71 12.92 34.60 -13.19
CA TRP A 71 12.55 34.16 -11.84
C TRP A 71 11.18 33.45 -11.86
N ASN A 72 10.20 34.01 -12.55
CA ASN A 72 8.90 33.38 -12.77
C ASN A 72 9.04 32.04 -13.48
N LEU A 73 9.96 31.93 -14.44
CA LEU A 73 10.25 30.67 -15.11
C LEU A 73 10.79 29.63 -14.11
N LEU A 74 11.74 29.99 -13.27
CA LEU A 74 12.26 29.07 -12.26
C LEU A 74 11.16 28.63 -11.28
N ASN A 75 10.29 29.55 -10.87
CA ASN A 75 9.14 29.28 -10.01
C ASN A 75 8.12 28.31 -10.67
N LEU A 76 7.91 28.46 -11.99
CA LEU A 76 7.10 27.56 -12.80
C LEU A 76 7.73 26.15 -12.86
N PHE A 77 9.05 26.04 -13.01
CA PHE A 77 9.76 24.75 -12.98
C PHE A 77 9.81 24.13 -11.58
N ALA A 78 9.85 24.93 -10.52
CA ALA A 78 9.77 24.44 -9.14
C ALA A 78 8.37 23.93 -8.79
N TYR A 79 7.30 24.68 -9.10
CA TYR A 79 5.96 24.36 -8.59
C TYR A 79 4.83 24.27 -9.62
N GLY A 80 4.96 24.89 -10.80
CA GLY A 80 3.87 24.99 -11.79
C GLY A 80 3.85 23.89 -12.85
N THR A 81 2.89 23.94 -13.77
CA THR A 81 2.67 22.92 -14.80
C THR A 81 2.84 23.48 -16.20
N TYR A 82 2.86 22.61 -17.20
CA TYR A 82 2.87 23.02 -18.61
C TYR A 82 1.61 23.81 -18.99
N ALA A 83 0.46 23.49 -18.39
CA ALA A 83 -0.77 24.26 -18.56
C ALA A 83 -0.61 25.71 -18.07
N ASP A 84 0.06 25.91 -16.93
CA ASP A 84 0.32 27.24 -16.35
C ASP A 84 1.23 28.10 -17.24
N TYR A 85 2.21 27.48 -17.91
CA TYR A 85 3.04 28.14 -18.91
C TYR A 85 2.21 28.65 -20.07
N LYS A 86 1.31 27.80 -20.61
CA LYS A 86 0.46 28.14 -21.74
C LYS A 86 -0.58 29.21 -21.39
N ALA A 87 -1.04 29.24 -20.14
CA ALA A 87 -1.98 30.25 -19.66
C ALA A 87 -1.34 31.65 -19.52
N ASN A 88 -0.03 31.74 -19.27
CA ASN A 88 0.65 32.99 -18.96
C ASN A 88 1.90 33.22 -19.83
N THR A 89 1.81 32.95 -21.14
CA THR A 89 2.95 33.05 -22.07
C THR A 89 3.64 34.41 -22.08
N ASP A 90 2.92 35.51 -21.81
CA ASP A 90 3.47 36.87 -21.82
C ASP A 90 4.43 37.15 -20.66
N ASN A 91 4.28 36.41 -19.55
CA ASN A 91 5.05 36.57 -18.33
C ASN A 91 6.33 35.72 -18.31
N PHE A 92 6.51 34.83 -19.30
CA PHE A 92 7.65 33.93 -19.40
C PHE A 92 8.54 34.27 -20.61
N PRO A 93 9.84 33.94 -20.57
CA PRO A 93 10.69 33.98 -21.75
C PRO A 93 10.37 32.80 -22.70
N GLU A 94 10.76 32.91 -23.97
CA GLU A 94 10.61 31.82 -24.94
C GLU A 94 11.40 30.59 -24.49
N LEU A 95 10.71 29.46 -24.34
CA LEU A 95 11.30 28.20 -23.93
C LEU A 95 11.92 27.44 -25.11
N SER A 96 13.10 26.87 -24.89
CA SER A 96 13.72 25.90 -25.82
C SER A 96 12.95 24.58 -25.83
N ALA A 97 13.09 23.79 -26.90
CA ALA A 97 12.42 22.49 -27.02
C ALA A 97 12.79 21.53 -25.86
N ALA A 98 14.02 21.62 -25.35
CA ALA A 98 14.48 20.84 -24.21
C ALA A 98 13.77 21.27 -22.91
N GLN A 99 13.63 22.58 -22.67
CA GLN A 99 12.92 23.12 -21.51
C GLN A 99 11.44 22.76 -21.54
N VAL A 100 10.79 22.87 -22.70
CA VAL A 100 9.37 22.45 -22.87
C VAL A 100 9.19 20.98 -22.53
N LYS A 101 10.06 20.11 -23.07
CA LYS A 101 10.02 18.67 -22.79
C LYS A 101 10.20 18.39 -21.28
N LYS A 102 11.14 19.07 -20.63
CA LYS A 102 11.36 18.94 -19.19
C LYS A 102 10.17 19.42 -18.35
N LEU A 103 9.53 20.52 -18.73
CA LEU A 103 8.32 21.01 -18.06
C LEU A 103 7.16 20.03 -18.21
N LYS A 104 7.05 19.37 -19.37
CA LYS A 104 6.11 18.26 -19.57
C LYS A 104 6.43 17.07 -18.64
N HIS A 105 7.70 16.69 -18.50
CA HIS A 105 8.10 15.64 -17.54
C HIS A 105 7.68 15.99 -16.10
N LEU A 106 7.95 17.22 -15.65
CA LEU A 106 7.57 17.72 -14.32
C LEU A 106 6.06 17.75 -14.13
N THR A 107 5.30 18.03 -15.19
CA THR A 107 3.83 17.98 -15.16
C THR A 107 3.34 16.53 -14.96
N VAL A 108 3.94 15.55 -15.65
CA VAL A 108 3.65 14.13 -15.43
C VAL A 108 3.95 13.72 -13.98
N VAL A 109 5.08 14.13 -13.42
CA VAL A 109 5.43 13.87 -12.01
C VAL A 109 4.40 14.47 -11.06
N SER A 110 3.94 15.69 -11.34
CA SER A 110 2.94 16.38 -10.51
C SER A 110 1.58 15.67 -10.57
N LEU A 111 1.21 15.09 -11.71
CA LEU A 111 0.01 14.27 -11.85
C LEU A 111 0.17 12.91 -11.14
N ALA A 112 1.35 12.30 -11.24
CA ALA A 112 1.69 11.04 -10.57
C ALA A 112 1.67 11.15 -9.03
N ALA A 113 2.00 12.32 -8.49
CA ALA A 113 1.88 12.60 -7.06
C ALA A 113 0.42 12.58 -6.58
N LYS A 114 -0.53 12.97 -7.44
CA LYS A 114 -1.97 13.01 -7.11
C LYS A 114 -2.69 11.70 -7.38
N CYS A 115 -2.37 11.02 -8.48
CA CYS A 115 -3.05 9.79 -8.88
C CYS A 115 -2.05 8.73 -9.35
N LYS A 116 -2.19 7.52 -8.82
CA LYS A 116 -1.37 6.35 -9.20
C LYS A 116 -1.74 5.78 -10.57
N CYS A 117 -2.97 5.94 -11.02
CA CYS A 117 -3.44 5.52 -12.34
C CYS A 117 -3.89 6.76 -13.11
N ILE A 118 -3.09 7.22 -14.07
CA ILE A 118 -3.36 8.46 -14.80
C ILE A 118 -3.92 8.11 -16.17
N PRO A 119 -5.17 8.52 -16.49
CA PRO A 119 -5.73 8.31 -17.83
C PRO A 119 -4.95 9.08 -18.90
N TYR A 120 -4.81 8.50 -20.08
CA TYR A 120 -4.15 9.15 -21.21
C TYR A 120 -4.86 10.43 -21.64
N SER A 121 -6.19 10.51 -21.51
CA SER A 121 -6.96 11.73 -21.80
C SER A 121 -6.51 12.92 -20.96
N THR A 122 -6.29 12.70 -19.66
CA THR A 122 -5.78 13.73 -18.74
C THR A 122 -4.36 14.14 -19.13
N LEU A 123 -3.49 13.19 -19.44
CA LEU A 123 -2.12 13.49 -19.89
C LEU A 123 -2.09 14.28 -21.20
N LEU A 124 -2.92 13.90 -22.19
CA LEU A 124 -3.01 14.61 -23.46
C LEU A 124 -3.50 16.05 -23.26
N GLN A 125 -4.47 16.27 -22.38
CA GLN A 125 -4.99 17.60 -22.07
C GLN A 125 -3.97 18.48 -21.34
N GLU A 126 -3.36 17.98 -20.27
CA GLU A 126 -2.41 18.74 -19.44
C GLU A 126 -1.09 19.03 -20.16
N LEU A 127 -0.65 18.14 -21.05
CA LEU A 127 0.60 18.26 -21.81
C LEU A 127 0.40 18.90 -23.20
N ASP A 128 -0.84 19.23 -23.56
CA ASP A 128 -1.25 19.75 -24.87
C ASP A 128 -0.71 18.90 -26.03
N MET A 129 -0.86 17.58 -25.93
CA MET A 129 -0.40 16.64 -26.94
C MET A 129 -1.58 16.07 -27.73
N LYS A 130 -1.44 16.00 -29.05
CA LYS A 130 -2.48 15.49 -29.95
C LYS A 130 -2.26 14.02 -30.32
N ASN A 131 -1.02 13.56 -30.27
CA ASN A 131 -0.62 12.23 -30.72
C ASN A 131 -0.34 11.32 -29.54
N LEU A 132 -0.98 10.16 -29.54
CA LEU A 132 -0.75 9.11 -28.54
C LEU A 132 0.71 8.61 -28.56
N ARG A 133 1.30 8.50 -29.74
CA ARG A 133 2.68 8.03 -29.89
C ARG A 133 3.69 8.96 -29.21
N GLU A 134 3.51 10.26 -29.37
CA GLU A 134 4.38 11.26 -28.73
C GLU A 134 4.22 11.24 -27.20
N LEU A 135 3.00 10.97 -26.71
CA LEU A 135 2.77 10.77 -25.28
C LEU A 135 3.52 9.54 -24.76
N GLU A 136 3.39 8.40 -25.43
CA GLU A 136 4.08 7.17 -25.04
C GLU A 136 5.60 7.34 -25.09
N ASP A 137 6.15 7.96 -26.14
CA ASP A 137 7.59 8.22 -26.26
C ASP A 137 8.07 9.15 -25.13
N LEU A 138 7.29 10.17 -24.75
CA LEU A 138 7.62 11.06 -23.63
C LEU A 138 7.57 10.32 -22.28
N ILE A 139 6.57 9.46 -22.05
CA ILE A 139 6.50 8.64 -20.84
C ILE A 139 7.70 7.70 -20.77
N ILE A 140 8.04 7.04 -21.89
CA ILE A 140 9.21 6.18 -21.97
C ILE A 140 10.48 6.97 -21.61
N GLU A 141 10.69 8.16 -22.18
CA GLU A 141 11.82 9.00 -21.82
C GLU A 141 11.86 9.34 -20.32
N THR A 142 10.71 9.63 -19.68
CA THR A 142 10.67 9.88 -18.24
C THR A 142 11.02 8.66 -17.38
N VAL A 143 10.66 7.46 -17.85
CA VAL A 143 11.05 6.20 -17.20
C VAL A 143 12.55 5.94 -17.37
N TYR A 144 13.08 6.17 -18.57
CA TYR A 144 14.52 6.01 -18.85
C TYR A 144 15.40 7.01 -18.10
N ALA A 145 14.86 8.18 -17.78
CA ALA A 145 15.53 9.19 -16.96
C ALA A 145 15.37 8.93 -15.44
N ASP A 146 14.78 7.80 -15.03
CA ASP A 146 14.49 7.43 -13.63
C ASP A 146 13.66 8.47 -12.86
N ILE A 147 12.85 9.25 -13.59
CA ILE A 147 11.97 10.28 -13.01
C ILE A 147 10.69 9.64 -12.47
N ILE A 148 10.15 8.68 -13.21
CA ILE A 148 8.98 7.90 -12.83
C ILE A 148 9.27 6.42 -13.02
N GLY A 149 8.77 5.59 -12.11
CA GLY A 149 8.69 4.15 -12.28
C GLY A 149 7.24 3.75 -12.46
N GLY A 150 6.95 2.96 -13.49
CA GLY A 150 5.59 2.56 -13.79
C GLY A 150 5.48 1.74 -15.07
N LYS A 151 4.24 1.44 -15.46
CA LYS A 151 3.90 0.65 -16.65
C LYS A 151 2.80 1.34 -17.45
N LEU A 152 2.91 1.25 -18.77
CA LEU A 152 1.88 1.70 -19.69
C LEU A 152 0.84 0.59 -19.87
N ASP A 153 -0.41 0.87 -19.53
CA ASP A 153 -1.55 -0.02 -19.79
C ASP A 153 -2.33 0.49 -21.01
N GLN A 154 -1.95 -0.05 -22.17
CA GLN A 154 -2.57 0.32 -23.44
C GLN A 154 -4.04 -0.10 -23.55
N LYS A 155 -4.45 -1.16 -22.84
CA LYS A 155 -5.81 -1.70 -22.93
C LYS A 155 -6.79 -0.75 -22.24
N ASN A 156 -6.43 -0.25 -21.06
CA ASN A 156 -7.24 0.68 -20.29
C ASN A 156 -6.90 2.15 -20.57
N GLN A 157 -5.93 2.42 -21.47
CA GLN A 157 -5.47 3.76 -21.83
C GLN A 157 -5.04 4.58 -20.60
N GLN A 158 -4.22 3.97 -19.75
CA GLN A 158 -3.76 4.58 -18.50
C GLN A 158 -2.27 4.31 -18.25
N LEU A 159 -1.64 5.23 -17.54
CA LEU A 159 -0.30 5.08 -17.00
C LEU A 159 -0.42 4.66 -15.53
N GLU A 160 0.08 3.47 -15.20
CA GLU A 160 0.20 2.99 -13.83
C GLU A 160 1.55 3.42 -13.29
N VAL A 161 1.56 4.25 -12.24
CA VAL A 161 2.78 4.79 -11.63
C VAL A 161 3.05 4.10 -10.29
N ASP A 162 4.16 3.38 -10.22
CA ASP A 162 4.64 2.75 -8.99
C ASP A 162 5.27 3.82 -8.08
N TYR A 163 6.21 4.60 -8.62
CA TYR A 163 6.89 5.68 -7.91
C TYR A 163 7.19 6.86 -8.85
N ALA A 164 7.38 8.04 -8.26
CA ALA A 164 7.84 9.23 -8.95
C ALA A 164 8.83 9.97 -8.05
N ILE A 165 9.77 10.71 -8.64
CA ILE A 165 10.67 11.58 -7.87
C ILE A 165 9.88 12.68 -7.16
N GLY A 166 10.39 13.11 -6.01
CA GLY A 166 9.87 14.28 -5.32
C GLY A 166 10.21 15.55 -6.11
N ARG A 167 9.20 16.37 -6.36
CA ARG A 167 9.37 17.74 -6.86
C ARG A 167 9.49 18.71 -5.68
N ASP A 168 9.94 19.94 -5.93
CA ASP A 168 9.93 21.01 -4.93
C ASP A 168 8.54 21.22 -4.33
N ILE A 169 8.52 21.38 -3.01
CA ILE A 169 7.31 21.57 -2.22
C ILE A 169 7.29 23.02 -1.75
N ARG A 170 6.13 23.66 -1.84
CA ARG A 170 5.95 25.00 -1.28
C ARG A 170 5.86 24.92 0.25
N PRO A 171 6.40 25.89 0.99
CA PRO A 171 6.32 25.88 2.45
C PRO A 171 4.90 25.70 3.01
N GLU A 172 3.89 26.22 2.32
CA GLU A 172 2.49 26.13 2.72
C GLU A 172 1.93 24.70 2.62
N ALA A 173 2.48 23.86 1.74
CA ALA A 173 2.05 22.47 1.56
C ALA A 173 2.64 21.52 2.62
N ILE A 174 3.55 21.99 3.48
CA ILE A 174 4.14 21.17 4.54
C ILE A 174 3.07 20.71 5.53
N GLU A 175 2.12 21.57 5.89
CA GLU A 175 1.03 21.21 6.80
C GLU A 175 0.13 20.10 6.21
N GLU A 176 -0.14 20.15 4.91
CA GLU A 176 -0.90 19.11 4.20
C GLU A 176 -0.17 17.76 4.24
N ILE A 177 1.16 17.77 4.05
CA ILE A 177 1.99 16.55 4.14
C ILE A 177 1.96 15.97 5.57
N VAL A 178 2.06 16.82 6.60
CA VAL A 178 1.97 16.36 7.99
C VAL A 178 0.60 15.74 8.27
N ASN A 179 -0.48 16.38 7.81
CA ASN A 179 -1.84 15.88 8.01
C ASN A 179 -2.06 14.53 7.31
N THR A 180 -1.63 14.38 6.06
CA THR A 180 -1.77 13.11 5.30
C THR A 180 -0.96 11.97 5.94
N LEU A 181 0.24 12.24 6.45
CA LEU A 181 1.03 11.26 7.21
C LEU A 181 0.33 10.87 8.52
N GLN A 182 -0.22 11.84 9.24
CA GLN A 182 -0.94 11.59 10.48
C GLN A 182 -2.21 10.76 10.23
N GLU A 183 -2.97 11.06 9.17
CA GLU A 183 -4.12 10.26 8.76
C GLU A 183 -3.73 8.82 8.45
N TRP A 184 -2.61 8.61 7.77
CA TRP A 184 -2.10 7.27 7.49
C TRP A 184 -1.69 6.52 8.75
N CYS A 185 -0.98 7.16 9.68
CA CYS A 185 -0.65 6.60 11.00
C CYS A 185 -1.92 6.21 11.77
N ASN A 186 -2.89 7.12 11.86
CA ASN A 186 -4.17 6.88 12.54
C ASN A 186 -4.92 5.71 11.89
N GLY A 187 -4.92 5.61 10.57
CA GLY A 187 -5.52 4.48 9.85
C GLY A 187 -4.87 3.15 10.20
N CYS A 188 -3.54 3.11 10.32
CA CYS A 188 -2.81 1.91 10.72
C CYS A 188 -3.12 1.53 12.18
N GLU A 189 -3.13 2.49 13.09
CA GLU A 189 -3.49 2.27 14.49
C GLU A 189 -4.93 1.74 14.65
N GLN A 190 -5.88 2.28 13.89
CA GLN A 190 -7.27 1.81 13.90
C GLN A 190 -7.39 0.37 13.42
N VAL A 191 -6.68 -0.01 12.34
CA VAL A 191 -6.66 -1.38 11.83
C VAL A 191 -6.04 -2.33 12.86
N LEU A 192 -4.92 -1.94 13.48
CA LEU A 192 -4.27 -2.73 14.54
C LEU A 192 -5.18 -2.92 15.75
N ALA A 193 -5.79 -1.84 16.27
CA ALA A 193 -6.74 -1.91 17.39
C ALA A 193 -7.98 -2.76 17.04
N GLY A 194 -8.44 -2.69 15.79
CA GLY A 194 -9.49 -3.54 15.26
C GLY A 194 -9.11 -5.03 15.32
N ILE A 195 -7.91 -5.37 14.89
CA ILE A 195 -7.38 -6.75 14.93
C ILE A 195 -7.25 -7.23 16.38
N GLU A 196 -6.70 -6.42 17.29
CA GLU A 196 -6.57 -6.75 18.71
C GLU A 196 -7.94 -7.02 19.36
N THR A 197 -8.95 -6.20 19.02
CA THR A 197 -10.32 -6.39 19.49
C THR A 197 -10.90 -7.71 18.99
N GLN A 198 -10.67 -8.07 17.72
CA GLN A 198 -11.14 -9.34 17.18
C GLN A 198 -10.44 -10.55 17.81
N ILE A 199 -9.14 -10.44 18.11
CA ILE A 199 -8.39 -11.47 18.84
C ILE A 199 -8.98 -11.66 20.24
N SER A 200 -9.22 -10.56 20.97
CA SER A 200 -9.82 -10.60 22.30
C SER A 200 -11.22 -11.24 22.28
N ARG A 201 -12.06 -10.86 21.32
CA ARG A 201 -13.40 -11.48 21.13
C ARG A 201 -13.32 -12.97 20.83
N ALA A 202 -12.42 -13.39 19.94
CA ALA A 202 -12.26 -14.80 19.58
C ALA A 202 -11.77 -15.64 20.78
N ASN A 203 -10.83 -15.11 21.56
CA ASN A 203 -10.34 -15.74 22.78
C ASN A 203 -11.45 -15.84 23.84
N GLY A 204 -12.21 -14.76 24.05
CA GLY A 204 -13.35 -14.75 24.97
C GLY A 204 -14.44 -15.75 24.58
N TYR A 205 -14.77 -15.84 23.28
CA TYR A 205 -15.70 -16.85 22.78
C TYR A 205 -15.19 -18.27 23.03
N LYS A 206 -13.91 -18.53 22.73
CA LYS A 206 -13.29 -19.83 22.99
C LYS A 206 -13.33 -20.20 24.48
N GLU A 207 -13.02 -19.26 25.36
CA GLU A 207 -13.06 -19.50 26.81
C GLU A 207 -14.49 -19.78 27.28
N GLN A 208 -15.48 -19.03 26.80
CA GLN A 208 -16.89 -19.27 27.11
C GLN A 208 -17.36 -20.65 26.63
N GLN A 209 -16.96 -21.05 25.42
CA GLN A 209 -17.28 -22.38 24.89
C GLN A 209 -16.65 -23.50 25.73
N ILE A 210 -15.41 -23.32 26.20
CA ILE A 210 -14.75 -24.27 27.10
C ILE A 210 -15.53 -24.37 28.42
N LYS A 211 -15.91 -23.24 29.03
CA LYS A 211 -16.70 -23.20 30.27
C LYS A 211 -18.06 -23.89 30.10
N ASN A 212 -18.80 -23.54 29.06
CA ASN A 212 -20.10 -24.15 28.76
C ASN A 212 -19.98 -25.67 28.57
N LYS A 213 -18.96 -26.13 27.83
CA LYS A 213 -18.70 -27.55 27.62
C LYS A 213 -18.41 -28.27 28.94
N GLN A 214 -17.55 -27.71 29.80
CA GLN A 214 -17.25 -28.29 31.12
C GLN A 214 -18.49 -28.37 32.01
N GLN A 215 -19.34 -27.34 31.97
CA GLN A 215 -20.58 -27.28 32.75
C GLN A 215 -21.56 -28.37 32.31
N ILE A 216 -21.76 -28.53 31.01
CA ILE A 216 -22.58 -29.62 30.43
C ILE A 216 -22.00 -30.98 30.80
N GLU A 217 -20.69 -31.18 30.69
CA GLU A 217 -20.03 -32.45 31.06
C GLU A 217 -20.23 -32.77 32.55
N ALA A 218 -20.15 -31.77 33.43
CA ALA A 218 -20.39 -31.91 34.86
C ALA A 218 -21.85 -32.26 35.18
N GLU A 219 -22.82 -31.59 34.54
CA GLU A 219 -24.25 -31.91 34.68
C GLU A 219 -24.56 -33.33 34.21
N VAL A 220 -24.02 -33.75 33.06
CA VAL A 220 -24.16 -35.12 32.56
C VAL A 220 -23.57 -36.13 33.54
N ALA A 221 -22.41 -35.83 34.15
CA ALA A 221 -21.80 -36.69 35.15
C ALA A 221 -22.65 -36.80 36.43
N ASN A 222 -23.24 -35.69 36.88
CA ASN A 222 -24.12 -35.67 38.06
C ASN A 222 -25.43 -36.43 37.78
N LEU A 223 -26.08 -36.21 36.64
CA LEU A 223 -27.28 -36.95 36.22
C LEU A 223 -27.01 -38.46 36.14
N LYS A 224 -25.87 -38.87 35.57
CA LYS A 224 -25.46 -40.28 35.53
C LYS A 224 -25.30 -40.89 36.93
N LYS A 225 -24.71 -40.15 37.89
CA LYS A 225 -24.58 -40.60 39.27
C LYS A 225 -25.94 -40.76 39.95
N THR A 226 -26.84 -39.79 39.79
CA THR A 226 -28.20 -39.85 40.36
C THR A 226 -28.99 -41.04 39.81
N ILE A 227 -28.97 -41.25 38.50
CA ILE A 227 -29.65 -42.41 37.87
C ILE A 227 -29.10 -43.73 38.42
N LYS A 228 -27.78 -43.84 38.55
CA LYS A 228 -27.14 -45.05 39.08
C LYS A 228 -27.49 -45.31 40.55
N ALA A 229 -27.51 -44.26 41.37
CA ALA A 229 -27.94 -44.37 42.77
C ALA A 229 -29.42 -44.77 42.90
N SER A 230 -30.31 -44.25 42.04
CA SER A 230 -31.71 -44.69 42.00
C SER A 230 -31.87 -46.15 41.56
N GLN A 231 -31.05 -46.61 40.59
CA GLN A 231 -31.05 -48.02 40.17
C GLN A 231 -30.52 -48.97 41.26
N ASP A 232 -29.53 -48.56 42.06
CA ASP A 232 -29.04 -49.35 43.19
C ASP A 232 -30.08 -49.45 44.33
N VAL A 233 -30.88 -48.40 44.56
CA VAL A 233 -31.97 -48.44 45.56
C VAL A 233 -33.13 -49.36 45.11
N ASP A 234 -33.49 -49.33 43.82
CA ASP A 234 -34.50 -50.25 43.25
C ASP A 234 -34.03 -51.72 43.25
N GLN A 235 -32.73 -51.98 43.01
CA GLN A 235 -32.16 -53.33 43.14
C GLN A 235 -32.10 -53.82 44.59
N HIS A 236 -31.84 -52.93 45.56
CA HIS A 236 -31.79 -53.33 46.96
C HIS A 236 -33.19 -53.63 47.54
N MET A 237 -34.23 -52.93 47.09
CA MET A 237 -35.63 -53.23 47.45
C MET A 237 -36.17 -54.50 46.78
N GLN A 238 -35.61 -54.93 45.64
CA GLN A 238 -35.95 -56.24 45.04
C GLN A 238 -35.20 -57.42 45.66
N ALA A 239 -34.09 -57.20 46.38
CA ALA A 239 -33.29 -58.27 46.97
C ALA A 239 -33.80 -58.76 48.35
N ASP A 240 -34.58 -57.96 49.08
CA ASP A 240 -35.12 -58.32 50.42
C ASP A 240 -36.51 -59.00 50.35
N SER A 241 -36.89 -59.49 49.17
CA SER A 241 -38.16 -60.21 48.94
C SER A 241 -37.99 -61.35 47.95
N GLN A 242 -37.13 -62.34 48.26
CA GLN A 242 -37.28 -63.70 47.70
C GLN A 242 -36.39 -64.74 48.42
N GLU A 243 -37.04 -65.61 49.20
CA GLU A 243 -36.51 -66.93 49.60
C GLU A 243 -36.44 -67.88 48.39
N PRO A 244 -35.58 -68.93 48.43
CA PRO A 244 -35.25 -69.75 47.28
C PRO A 244 -36.19 -70.97 47.14
N THR A 245 -36.74 -71.20 45.94
CA THR A 245 -37.31 -72.52 45.59
C THR A 245 -36.94 -72.96 44.18
N HIS A 246 -36.13 -74.01 44.15
CA HIS A 246 -35.99 -75.12 43.20
C HIS A 246 -36.55 -75.07 41.76
N ALA A 247 -35.66 -75.48 40.84
CA ALA A 247 -35.84 -75.94 39.45
C ALA A 247 -36.75 -77.22 39.35
N PRO A 248 -37.14 -77.78 38.16
CA PRO A 248 -36.45 -77.71 36.85
C PRO A 248 -37.28 -77.74 35.53
N GLN A 249 -36.52 -77.54 34.43
CA GLN A 249 -36.56 -78.28 33.14
C GLN A 249 -37.27 -77.73 31.87
N GLU A 250 -36.50 -77.87 30.77
CA GLU A 250 -36.81 -78.13 29.34
C GLU A 250 -36.86 -77.02 28.26
N LYS A 251 -36.17 -77.34 27.14
CA LYS A 251 -36.02 -76.59 25.87
C LYS A 251 -37.23 -76.84 24.95
N PRO A 252 -37.45 -76.05 23.88
CA PRO A 252 -36.87 -76.45 22.58
C PRO A 252 -36.42 -75.28 21.66
N ALA A 253 -35.71 -75.68 20.59
CA ALA A 253 -35.01 -74.87 19.60
C ALA A 253 -35.90 -74.26 18.49
N ARG A 254 -35.37 -73.24 17.77
CA ARG A 254 -35.21 -73.21 16.29
C ARG A 254 -34.57 -71.90 15.76
N LYS A 255 -33.52 -72.09 14.92
CA LYS A 255 -33.17 -71.51 13.57
C LYS A 255 -33.55 -70.04 13.30
N SER A 256 -32.84 -69.19 12.55
CA SER A 256 -31.74 -69.15 11.56
C SER A 256 -31.53 -67.62 11.31
N SER A 257 -30.46 -67.02 10.77
CA SER A 257 -29.76 -67.22 9.50
C SER A 257 -28.71 -66.10 9.36
N LYS A 258 -27.65 -66.40 8.63
CA LYS A 258 -26.43 -65.61 8.41
C LYS A 258 -26.43 -65.05 6.99
N VAL A 259 -26.20 -63.74 6.79
CA VAL A 259 -25.71 -63.09 5.55
C VAL A 259 -25.01 -61.80 6.02
N LYS A 260 -23.68 -61.57 5.97
CA LYS A 260 -22.64 -61.60 4.92
C LYS A 260 -22.72 -60.43 3.91
N GLY A 261 -22.16 -59.28 4.32
CA GLY A 261 -21.20 -58.47 3.57
C GLY A 261 -21.67 -57.57 2.41
N LEU A 262 -21.23 -56.31 2.44
CA LEU A 262 -20.60 -55.65 1.28
C LEU A 262 -19.67 -54.53 1.75
N ARG A 263 -18.73 -54.18 0.88
CA ARG A 263 -17.36 -53.69 1.13
C ARG A 263 -17.16 -52.38 0.37
N GLY A 264 -16.25 -51.54 0.85
CA GLY A 264 -15.59 -50.45 0.10
C GLY A 264 -16.06 -49.05 0.53
N SER A 265 -15.24 -48.01 0.60
CA SER A 265 -13.83 -47.76 0.25
C SER A 265 -13.49 -46.44 0.97
N GLY A 266 -12.40 -46.32 1.74
CA GLY A 266 -11.15 -45.77 1.22
C GLY A 266 -11.00 -44.28 1.57
N GLY A 267 -9.94 -43.90 2.30
CA GLY A 267 -9.52 -42.49 2.42
C GLY A 267 -9.10 -42.02 3.82
N LYS A 268 -7.94 -42.49 4.32
CA LYS A 268 -7.11 -41.68 5.22
C LYS A 268 -6.30 -40.73 4.34
N PHE A 269 -6.38 -39.41 4.51
CA PHE A 269 -5.23 -38.56 4.18
C PHE A 269 -5.26 -37.15 4.82
N TRP A 270 -4.08 -36.79 5.33
CA TRP A 270 -3.51 -35.51 5.82
C TRP A 270 -3.69 -35.02 7.26
N GLN A 271 -2.54 -35.08 7.93
CA GLN A 271 -2.10 -34.41 9.14
C GLN A 271 -1.78 -32.93 8.90
N LYS A 272 -1.85 -32.15 9.98
CA LYS A 272 -1.33 -30.78 10.10
C LYS A 272 0.20 -30.78 9.98
N SER A 273 0.73 -29.87 9.16
CA SER A 273 2.15 -29.51 9.18
C SER A 273 2.40 -28.41 10.20
N ASN A 274 3.52 -28.55 10.90
CA ASN A 274 4.19 -27.55 11.72
C ASN A 274 5.45 -27.12 10.97
#